data_AF-A0A0N4YL95-F1
#
_entry.id   AF-A0A0N4YL95-F1
#
_cell.length_a   1.000
_cell.length_b   1.000
_cell.length_c   1.000
_cell.angle_alpha   90.00
_cell.angle_beta   90.00
_cell.angle_gamma   90.00
#
_symmetry.space_group_name_H-M   'P 1'
#
loop_
_entity.id
_entity.type
_entity.pdbx_description
1 polymer ?
#
loop_
_entity_poly.entity_id
_entity_poly.type
_entity_poly.pdbx_seq_one_letter_code
_entity_poly.pdbx_strand_id
1 'polypeptide(L)'
;MPKAKDPPAAPSAVPAKRMRPTPPSLPCQPSNTSEPTSAMGHPVTSETTPSTTPTAGPPQLKADKPISGRDDMVTAYKKTYQTGAALIEAVCNENMALKKEIKELRRTQAPDMSALVSEMKDFYRESCPDFSDIEKKLDDLKTTVDHDNDVRLQHLQNWKTDVMDRIDKLLQMKTPCALTKVDM
;
A
#
# COMPACT_ATOMS: atom_id res chain seq x y z
N MET A 1 -62.80 -3.94 29.44
CA MET A 1 -61.89 -5.07 29.65
C MET A 1 -60.69 -4.92 28.71
N PRO A 2 -59.44 -4.99 29.18
CA PRO A 2 -58.27 -4.91 28.30
C PRO A 2 -57.59 -6.27 28.10
N LYS A 3 -57.37 -6.65 26.83
CA LYS A 3 -56.12 -7.23 26.25
C LYS A 3 -56.41 -8.17 25.08
N ALA A 4 -55.72 -7.92 23.97
CA ALA A 4 -55.06 -8.97 23.20
C ALA A 4 -53.61 -8.50 22.96
N LYS A 5 -52.67 -9.40 23.24
CA LYS A 5 -51.22 -9.21 23.20
C LYS A 5 -50.73 -10.04 22.02
N ASP A 6 -50.14 -9.40 21.03
CA ASP A 6 -49.59 -10.11 19.86
C ASP A 6 -48.41 -11.00 20.26
N PRO A 7 -48.26 -12.18 19.63
CA PRO A 7 -47.17 -13.11 19.92
C PRO A 7 -45.86 -12.68 19.23
N PRO A 8 -44.69 -12.97 19.82
CA PRO A 8 -43.42 -12.68 19.17
C PRO A 8 -43.12 -13.69 18.07
N ALA A 9 -42.67 -13.18 16.93
CA ALA A 9 -42.14 -13.94 15.80
C ALA A 9 -40.85 -14.68 16.18
N ALA A 10 -40.69 -15.86 15.60
CA ALA A 10 -39.57 -16.79 15.78
C ALA A 10 -38.20 -16.17 15.39
N PRO A 11 -37.09 -16.63 16.01
CA PRO A 11 -35.75 -16.21 15.62
C PRO A 11 -35.35 -16.87 14.30
N SER A 12 -35.07 -16.05 13.29
CA SER A 12 -34.46 -16.47 12.03
C SER A 12 -33.00 -16.85 12.26
N ALA A 13 -32.64 -18.09 11.94
CA ALA A 13 -31.29 -18.62 12.09
C ALA A 13 -30.34 -17.98 11.06
N VAL A 14 -29.28 -17.35 11.58
CA VAL A 14 -28.18 -16.77 10.82
C VAL A 14 -27.34 -17.89 10.18
N PRO A 15 -26.99 -17.83 8.88
CA PRO A 15 -26.08 -18.81 8.30
C PRO A 15 -24.65 -18.57 8.81
N ALA A 16 -24.02 -19.62 9.31
CA ALA A 16 -22.64 -19.62 9.79
C ALA A 16 -21.66 -19.15 8.70
N LYS A 17 -20.90 -18.09 8.99
CA LYS A 17 -19.78 -17.63 8.16
C LYS A 17 -18.71 -18.72 8.10
N ARG A 18 -18.46 -19.20 6.87
CA ARG A 18 -17.34 -20.08 6.50
C ARG A 18 -16.02 -19.38 6.83
N MET A 19 -15.29 -19.90 7.82
CA MET A 19 -13.91 -19.51 8.10
C MET A 19 -13.03 -19.83 6.88
N ARG A 20 -12.37 -18.82 6.31
CA ARG A 20 -11.39 -18.97 5.23
C ARG A 20 -10.03 -19.30 5.87
N PRO A 21 -9.25 -20.28 5.36
CA PRO A 21 -7.94 -20.59 5.93
C PRO A 21 -6.94 -19.45 5.68
N THR A 22 -6.13 -19.15 6.69
CA THR A 22 -4.97 -18.26 6.62
C THR A 22 -3.92 -18.86 5.66
N PRO A 23 -3.35 -18.09 4.71
CA PRO A 23 -2.24 -18.58 3.88
C PRO A 23 -0.94 -18.67 4.71
N PRO A 24 -0.05 -19.62 4.40
CA PRO A 24 1.21 -19.79 5.11
C PRO A 24 2.17 -18.62 4.81
N SER A 25 2.76 -18.07 5.87
CA SER A 25 3.83 -17.07 5.79
C SER A 25 5.08 -17.67 5.14
N LEU A 26 5.57 -17.07 4.06
CA LEU A 26 6.86 -17.41 3.45
C LEU A 26 7.98 -16.61 4.13
N PRO A 27 9.16 -17.24 4.39
CA PRO A 27 10.29 -16.56 5.01
C PRO A 27 10.99 -15.61 4.01
N CYS A 28 11.30 -14.40 4.49
CA CYS A 28 12.13 -13.43 3.78
C CYS A 28 13.52 -14.02 3.45
N GLN A 29 13.91 -13.96 2.18
CA GLN A 29 15.24 -14.33 1.73
C GLN A 29 16.10 -13.06 1.56
N PRO A 30 17.33 -13.02 2.09
CA PRO A 30 18.21 -11.85 1.94
C PRO A 30 18.75 -11.76 0.51
N SER A 31 18.71 -10.54 -0.04
CA SER A 31 19.29 -10.16 -1.32
C SER A 31 20.81 -10.09 -1.22
N ASN A 32 21.52 -10.87 -2.04
CA ASN A 32 22.93 -10.66 -2.35
C ASN A 32 23.05 -10.40 -3.85
N THR A 33 23.18 -9.12 -4.22
CA THR A 33 23.53 -8.67 -5.56
C THR A 33 25.03 -8.44 -5.59
N SER A 34 25.76 -9.26 -6.33
CA SER A 34 27.17 -9.04 -6.67
C SER A 34 27.27 -8.55 -8.12
N GLU A 35 27.64 -7.28 -8.30
CA GLU A 35 28.07 -6.69 -9.58
C GLU A 35 29.48 -7.19 -9.96
N PRO A 36 29.79 -7.43 -11.24
CA PRO A 36 31.16 -7.48 -11.71
C PRO A 36 31.57 -6.11 -12.28
N THR A 37 32.42 -5.39 -11.56
CA THR A 37 33.13 -4.21 -12.07
C THR A 37 34.26 -4.69 -13.00
N SER A 38 34.04 -4.69 -14.31
CA SER A 38 35.10 -4.92 -15.29
C SER A 38 35.73 -3.57 -15.66
N ALA A 39 36.88 -3.29 -15.03
CA ALA A 39 37.74 -2.18 -15.37
C ALA A 39 38.80 -2.66 -16.39
N MET A 40 38.74 -2.15 -17.62
CA MET A 40 39.89 -2.17 -18.52
C MET A 40 39.97 -0.84 -19.24
N GLY A 41 40.62 0.12 -18.57
CA GLY A 41 41.08 1.36 -19.18
C GLY A 41 42.31 1.08 -20.04
N HIS A 42 42.21 1.40 -21.33
CA HIS A 42 43.36 1.56 -22.21
C HIS A 42 44.05 2.90 -21.90
N PRO A 43 45.38 2.95 -21.69
CA PRO A 43 46.14 4.15 -21.95
C PRO A 43 46.59 4.15 -23.42
N VAL A 44 46.20 5.23 -24.11
CA VAL A 44 46.87 5.74 -25.31
C VAL A 44 48.24 6.24 -24.91
N THR A 45 49.30 5.78 -25.57
CA THR A 45 50.58 6.49 -25.61
C THR A 45 51.05 6.60 -27.06
N SER A 46 51.08 7.85 -27.50
CA SER A 46 51.69 8.34 -28.72
C SER A 46 53.21 8.18 -28.63
N GLU A 47 53.83 7.62 -29.67
CA GLU A 47 55.25 7.86 -29.94
C GLU A 47 55.40 8.41 -31.35
N THR A 48 55.69 9.72 -31.39
CA THR A 48 56.24 10.41 -32.54
C THR A 48 57.74 10.14 -32.57
N THR A 49 58.24 9.53 -33.65
CA THR A 49 59.68 9.50 -33.95
C THR A 49 59.95 10.30 -35.23
N PRO A 50 61.13 10.97 -35.32
CA PRO A 50 61.32 12.12 -36.19
C PRO A 50 61.62 11.75 -37.64
N SER A 51 61.17 12.64 -38.52
CA SER A 51 61.47 12.68 -39.94
C SER A 51 62.98 12.83 -40.18
N THR A 52 63.58 11.94 -40.98
CA THR A 52 64.84 12.20 -41.66
C THR A 52 64.82 11.51 -43.02
N THR A 53 64.74 12.31 -44.08
CA THR A 53 64.92 11.89 -45.47
C THR A 53 66.42 11.80 -45.78
N PRO A 54 66.85 10.74 -46.48
CA PRO A 54 67.77 10.95 -47.58
C PRO A 54 67.26 10.32 -48.88
N THR A 55 67.18 11.17 -49.90
CA THR A 55 66.98 10.85 -51.31
C THR A 55 68.07 9.91 -51.82
N ALA A 56 67.71 8.70 -52.27
CA ALA A 56 68.50 7.91 -53.21
C ALA A 56 67.66 6.83 -53.92
N GLY A 57 67.35 7.08 -55.20
CA GLY A 57 66.97 6.07 -56.20
C GLY A 57 65.51 5.59 -56.19
N PRO A 58 64.83 5.49 -57.35
CA PRO A 58 63.55 4.80 -57.42
C PRO A 58 63.78 3.30 -57.15
N PRO A 59 63.13 2.67 -56.17
CA PRO A 59 63.19 1.22 -56.06
C PRO A 59 62.51 0.65 -57.30
N GLN A 60 63.26 -0.13 -58.08
CA GLN A 60 62.69 -1.00 -59.11
C GLN A 60 61.53 -1.78 -58.46
N LEU A 61 60.31 -1.52 -58.93
CA LEU A 61 59.16 -2.39 -58.75
C LEU A 61 59.49 -3.71 -59.46
N LYS A 62 60.16 -4.61 -58.74
CA LYS A 62 60.10 -6.03 -59.07
C LYS A 62 58.62 -6.38 -59.04
N ALA A 63 58.11 -6.87 -60.17
CA ALA A 63 56.75 -7.35 -60.28
C ALA A 63 56.48 -8.32 -59.12
N ASP A 64 55.64 -7.87 -58.17
CA ASP A 64 55.24 -8.67 -57.04
C ASP A 64 54.61 -9.96 -57.57
N LYS A 65 55.14 -11.09 -57.10
CA LYS A 65 54.50 -12.39 -57.30
C LYS A 65 53.04 -12.27 -56.83
N PRO A 66 52.05 -12.80 -57.58
CA PRO A 66 50.67 -12.80 -57.10
C PRO A 66 50.65 -13.49 -55.74
N ILE A 67 50.19 -12.75 -54.71
CA ILE A 67 50.03 -13.28 -53.36
C ILE A 67 48.96 -14.37 -53.44
N SER A 68 49.41 -15.63 -53.44
CA SER A 68 48.53 -16.79 -53.38
C SER A 68 47.66 -16.68 -52.13
N GLY A 69 46.33 -16.74 -52.29
CA GLY A 69 45.34 -16.60 -51.21
C GLY A 69 44.77 -15.19 -51.00
N ARG A 70 45.15 -14.19 -51.80
CA ARG A 70 44.56 -12.84 -51.71
C ARG A 70 43.05 -12.84 -51.96
N ASP A 71 42.59 -13.56 -52.98
CA ASP A 71 41.16 -13.64 -53.31
C ASP A 71 40.36 -14.37 -52.22
N ASP A 72 40.95 -15.40 -51.60
CA ASP A 72 40.37 -16.10 -50.45
C ASP A 72 40.24 -15.18 -49.24
N MET A 73 41.27 -14.36 -48.97
CA MET A 73 41.25 -13.36 -47.90
C MET A 73 40.17 -12.30 -48.13
N VAL A 74 40.08 -11.76 -49.36
CA VAL A 74 39.06 -10.76 -49.73
C VAL A 74 37.66 -11.37 -49.61
N THR A 75 37.49 -12.63 -50.03
CA THR A 75 36.23 -13.37 -49.90
C THR A 75 35.86 -13.59 -48.43
N ALA A 76 36.82 -14.00 -47.60
CA ALA A 76 36.62 -14.18 -46.16
C ALA A 76 36.26 -12.87 -45.47
N TYR A 77 36.93 -11.77 -45.79
CA TYR A 77 36.62 -10.44 -45.26
C TYR A 77 35.20 -10.01 -45.63
N LYS A 78 34.82 -10.15 -46.91
CA LYS A 78 33.48 -9.80 -47.39
C LYS A 78 32.41 -10.63 -46.70
N LYS A 79 32.63 -11.93 -46.52
CA LYS A 79 31.71 -12.82 -45.82
C LYS A 79 31.54 -12.41 -44.36
N THR A 80 32.64 -12.16 -43.65
CA THR A 80 32.60 -11.70 -42.25
C THR A 80 31.85 -10.38 -42.11
N TYR A 81 32.10 -9.42 -43.01
CA TYR A 81 31.39 -8.14 -43.01
C TYR A 81 29.88 -8.32 -43.23
N GLN A 82 29.49 -9.14 -44.22
CA GLN A 82 28.09 -9.43 -44.51
C GLN A 82 27.39 -10.14 -43.35
N THR A 83 28.04 -11.13 -42.73
CA THR A 83 27.52 -11.81 -41.55
C THR A 83 27.39 -10.86 -40.37
N GLY A 84 28.37 -9.98 -40.15
CA GLY A 84 28.30 -8.95 -39.11
C GLY A 84 27.13 -7.99 -39.32
N ALA A 85 26.93 -7.51 -40.54
CA ALA A 85 25.81 -6.64 -40.89
C ALA A 85 24.46 -7.34 -40.64
N ALA A 86 24.30 -8.59 -41.06
CA ALA A 86 23.08 -9.37 -40.83
C ALA A 86 22.80 -9.60 -39.33
N LEU A 87 23.84 -9.82 -38.52
CA LEU A 87 23.69 -9.98 -37.08
C LEU A 87 23.24 -8.66 -36.41
N ILE A 88 23.84 -7.54 -36.80
CA ILE A 88 23.44 -6.21 -36.30
C ILE A 88 21.97 -5.96 -36.65
N GLU A 89 21.55 -6.26 -37.87
CA GLU A 89 20.16 -6.12 -38.30
C GLU A 89 19.21 -6.99 -37.47
N ALA A 90 19.55 -8.26 -37.24
CA ALA A 90 18.76 -9.17 -36.41
C ALA A 90 18.60 -8.63 -34.98
N VAL A 91 19.70 -8.22 -34.34
CA VAL A 91 19.67 -7.66 -32.97
C VAL A 91 18.86 -6.36 -32.92
N CYS A 92 18.97 -5.49 -33.93
CA CYS A 92 18.17 -4.28 -34.01
C CYS A 92 16.67 -4.58 -34.10
N ASN A 93 16.30 -5.56 -34.93
CA ASN A 93 14.91 -5.98 -35.11
C ASN A 93 14.32 -6.57 -33.82
N GLU A 94 15.05 -7.46 -33.15
CA GLU A 94 14.65 -8.03 -31.86
C GLU A 94 14.51 -6.95 -30.78
N ASN A 95 15.46 -6.00 -30.71
CA ASN A 95 15.39 -4.90 -29.76
C ASN A 95 14.13 -4.03 -29.96
N MET A 96 13.76 -3.80 -31.23
CA MET A 96 12.54 -3.06 -31.57
C MET A 96 11.28 -3.84 -31.24
N ALA A 97 11.27 -5.17 -31.42
CA ALA A 97 10.16 -6.04 -31.02
C ALA A 97 9.97 -6.02 -29.48
N LEU A 98 11.05 -6.22 -28.72
CA LEU A 98 11.04 -6.18 -27.26
C LEU A 98 10.56 -4.82 -26.73
N LYS A 99 10.99 -3.70 -27.33
CA LYS A 99 10.50 -2.37 -26.96
C LYS A 99 8.99 -2.22 -27.14
N LYS A 100 8.42 -2.80 -28.19
CA LYS A 100 6.96 -2.80 -28.42
C LYS A 100 6.24 -3.64 -27.37
N GLU A 101 6.73 -4.84 -27.09
CA GLU A 101 6.15 -5.72 -26.06
C GLU A 101 6.18 -5.06 -24.68
N ILE A 102 7.30 -4.47 -24.27
CA ILE A 102 7.41 -3.75 -23.00
C ILE A 102 6.39 -2.60 -22.92
N LYS A 103 6.22 -1.85 -24.01
CA LYS A 103 5.25 -0.74 -24.05
C LYS A 103 3.82 -1.26 -23.91
N GLU A 104 3.49 -2.36 -24.58
CA GLU A 104 2.18 -2.97 -24.50
C GLU A 104 1.89 -3.53 -23.11
N LEU A 105 2.86 -4.24 -22.51
CA LEU A 105 2.73 -4.78 -21.15
C LEU A 105 2.48 -3.68 -20.12
N ARG A 106 3.17 -2.54 -20.25
CA ARG A 106 2.93 -1.38 -19.38
C ARG A 106 1.54 -0.77 -19.60
N ARG A 107 1.07 -0.72 -20.85
CA ARG A 107 -0.26 -0.20 -21.19
C ARG A 107 -1.37 -1.08 -20.61
N THR A 108 -1.20 -2.40 -20.61
CA THR A 108 -2.19 -3.33 -20.08
C THR A 108 -2.17 -3.43 -18.56
N GLN A 109 -0.99 -3.36 -17.93
CA GLN A 109 -0.85 -3.54 -16.48
C GLN A 109 -1.05 -2.26 -15.67
N ALA A 110 -0.80 -1.08 -16.23
CA ALA A 110 -0.96 0.19 -15.51
C ALA A 110 -2.42 0.50 -15.09
N PRO A 111 -3.45 0.25 -15.91
CA PRO A 111 -4.85 0.42 -15.52
C PRO A 111 -5.24 -0.48 -14.36
N ASP A 112 -4.84 -1.76 -14.39
CA ASP A 112 -5.17 -2.74 -13.36
C ASP A 112 -4.54 -2.39 -12.01
N MET A 113 -3.27 -1.98 -12.01
CA MET A 113 -2.59 -1.54 -10.80
C MET A 113 -3.18 -0.25 -10.23
N SER A 114 -3.58 0.70 -11.09
CA SER A 114 -4.24 1.94 -10.66
C SER A 114 -5.63 1.67 -10.08
N ALA A 115 -6.39 0.76 -10.69
CA ALA A 115 -7.69 0.33 -10.20
C ALA A 115 -7.56 -0.34 -8.82
N LEU A 116 -6.64 -1.30 -8.69
CA LEU A 116 -6.37 -1.99 -7.43
C LEU A 116 -5.96 -1.02 -6.30
N VAL A 117 -5.10 -0.04 -6.59
CA VAL A 117 -4.70 0.99 -5.60
C VAL A 117 -5.89 1.86 -5.21
N SER A 118 -6.79 2.16 -6.14
CA SER A 118 -8.00 2.95 -5.86
C SER A 118 -8.98 2.16 -4.99
N GLU A 119 -9.26 0.91 -5.34
CA GLU A 119 -10.07 -0.02 -4.53
C GLU A 119 -9.51 -0.17 -3.11
N MET A 120 -8.18 -0.28 -2.96
CA MET A 120 -7.54 -0.41 -1.66
C MET A 120 -7.66 0.86 -0.82
N LYS A 121 -7.61 2.05 -1.44
CA LYS A 121 -7.85 3.34 -0.77
C LYS A 121 -9.28 3.50 -0.34
N ASP A 122 -10.24 3.10 -1.18
CA ASP A 122 -11.65 3.17 -0.86
C ASP A 122 -12.01 2.20 0.25
N PHE A 123 -11.49 0.96 0.19
CA PHE A 123 -11.60 0.00 1.29
C PHE A 123 -11.04 0.56 2.61
N TYR A 124 -9.90 1.26 2.58
CA TYR A 124 -9.33 1.85 3.79
C TYR A 124 -10.22 2.98 4.35
N ARG A 125 -10.78 3.85 3.50
CA ARG A 125 -11.74 4.89 3.91
C ARG A 125 -13.02 4.30 4.51
N GLU A 126 -13.53 3.21 3.94
CA GLU A 126 -14.75 2.56 4.44
C GLU A 126 -14.51 1.77 5.73
N SER A 127 -13.35 1.11 5.84
CA SER A 127 -13.03 0.23 6.95
C SER A 127 -12.43 0.94 8.16
N CYS A 128 -11.78 2.08 7.95
CA CYS A 128 -11.34 2.99 9.01
C CYS A 128 -12.15 4.28 8.91
N PRO A 129 -13.39 4.31 9.45
CA PRO A 129 -14.10 5.57 9.62
C PRO A 129 -13.19 6.52 10.41
N ASP A 130 -13.09 7.77 9.94
CA ASP A 130 -12.23 8.79 10.52
C ASP A 130 -12.36 8.76 12.05
N PHE A 131 -11.25 8.53 12.73
CA PHE A 131 -11.20 8.42 14.20
C PHE A 131 -11.85 9.64 14.88
N SER A 132 -11.84 10.79 14.20
CA SER A 132 -12.52 12.02 14.59
C SER A 132 -14.04 11.90 14.72
N ASP A 133 -14.73 11.10 13.89
CA ASP A 133 -16.18 10.88 14.01
C ASP A 133 -16.51 10.01 15.23
N ILE A 134 -15.64 9.05 15.55
CA ILE A 134 -15.78 8.21 16.75
C ILE A 134 -15.52 9.03 18.01
N GLU A 135 -14.46 9.85 18.01
CA GLU A 135 -14.12 10.75 19.13
C GLU A 135 -15.26 11.74 19.39
N LYS A 136 -15.81 12.35 18.34
CA LYS A 136 -16.97 13.23 18.45
C LYS A 136 -18.20 12.52 19.01
N LYS A 137 -18.52 11.31 18.51
CA LYS A 137 -19.63 10.51 19.04
C LYS A 137 -19.44 10.14 20.51
N LEU A 138 -18.20 9.93 20.94
CA LEU A 138 -17.87 9.63 22.33
C LEU A 138 -18.07 10.85 23.24
N ASP A 139 -17.64 12.03 22.79
CA ASP A 139 -17.86 13.29 23.50
C ASP A 139 -19.36 13.65 23.57
N ASP A 140 -20.10 13.49 22.47
CA ASP A 140 -21.55 13.69 22.42
C ASP A 140 -22.29 12.73 23.39
N LEU A 141 -21.83 11.47 23.47
CA LEU A 141 -22.38 10.50 24.42
C LEU A 141 -22.07 10.89 25.88
N LYS A 142 -20.84 11.31 26.16
CA LYS A 142 -20.41 11.73 27.49
C LYS A 142 -21.24 12.93 27.98
N THR A 143 -21.37 13.95 27.14
CA THR A 143 -22.16 15.15 27.45
C THR A 143 -23.63 14.83 27.69
N THR A 144 -24.21 13.91 26.90
CA THR A 144 -25.59 13.44 27.10
C THR A 144 -25.76 12.73 28.44
N VAL A 145 -24.84 11.83 28.80
CA VAL A 145 -24.90 11.08 30.05
C VAL A 145 -24.73 11.99 31.27
N ASP A 146 -23.81 12.95 31.21
CA ASP A 146 -23.58 13.92 32.28
C ASP A 146 -24.83 14.79 32.50
N HIS A 147 -25.44 15.28 31.40
CA HIS A 147 -26.68 16.05 31.47
C HIS A 147 -27.85 15.24 32.07
N ASP A 148 -28.04 14.00 31.62
CA ASP A 148 -29.09 13.12 32.14
C ASP A 148 -28.90 12.82 33.64
N ASN A 149 -27.65 12.65 34.08
CA ASN A 149 -27.34 12.46 35.49
C ASN A 149 -27.65 13.70 36.32
N ASP A 150 -27.30 14.89 35.85
CA ASP A 150 -27.62 16.15 36.53
C ASP A 150 -29.13 16.33 36.68
N VAL A 151 -29.90 16.05 35.62
CA VAL A 151 -31.37 16.12 35.65
C VAL A 151 -31.94 15.12 36.67
N ARG A 152 -31.45 13.88 36.68
CA ARG A 152 -31.88 12.86 37.65
C ARG A 152 -31.54 13.26 39.08
N LEU A 153 -30.34 13.79 39.30
CA LEU A 153 -29.90 14.25 40.61
C LEU A 153 -30.80 15.40 41.11
N GLN A 154 -31.10 16.36 40.24
CA GLN A 154 -31.99 17.46 40.57
C GLN A 154 -33.41 16.96 40.90
N HIS A 155 -33.93 16.00 40.14
CA HIS A 155 -35.21 15.38 40.43
C HIS A 155 -35.23 14.67 41.79
N LEU A 156 -34.16 13.93 42.13
CA LEU A 156 -34.02 13.27 43.42
C LEU A 156 -33.95 14.27 44.59
N GLN A 157 -33.25 15.39 44.42
CA GLN A 157 -33.19 16.43 45.44
C GLN A 157 -34.57 17.07 45.67
N ASN A 158 -35.29 17.38 44.59
CA ASN A 158 -36.65 17.92 44.69
C ASN A 158 -37.60 16.94 45.39
N TRP A 159 -37.54 15.66 45.02
CA TRP A 159 -38.34 14.61 45.65
C TRP A 159 -38.00 14.45 47.15
N LYS A 160 -36.72 14.48 47.50
CA LYS A 160 -36.27 14.45 48.90
C LYS A 160 -36.87 15.62 49.69
N THR A 161 -36.82 16.82 49.14
CA THR A 161 -37.39 18.02 49.78
C THR A 161 -38.90 17.86 50.00
N ASP A 162 -39.66 17.43 48.98
CA ASP A 162 -41.10 17.20 49.13
C ASP A 162 -41.43 16.17 50.22
N VAL A 163 -40.68 15.07 50.28
CA VAL A 163 -40.85 14.04 51.31
C VAL A 163 -40.55 14.60 52.71
N MET A 164 -39.46 15.36 52.87
CA MET A 164 -39.13 15.99 54.15
C MET A 164 -40.22 16.98 54.60
N ASP A 165 -40.70 17.84 53.69
CA ASP A 165 -41.78 18.78 53.98
C ASP A 165 -43.07 18.07 54.41
N ARG A 166 -43.40 16.94 53.78
CA ARG A 166 -44.55 16.12 54.16
C ARG A 166 -44.39 15.47 55.53
N ILE A 167 -43.19 14.99 55.87
CA ILE A 167 -42.87 14.46 57.19
C ILE A 167 -43.02 15.55 58.25
N ASP A 168 -42.45 16.73 58.01
CA ASP A 168 -42.52 17.85 58.97
C ASP A 168 -43.96 18.30 59.20
N LYS A 169 -44.78 18.39 58.14
CA LYS A 169 -46.22 18.66 58.28
C LYS A 169 -46.93 17.59 59.12
N LEU A 170 -46.63 16.31 58.90
CA LEU A 170 -47.22 15.23 59.70
C LEU A 170 -46.80 15.29 61.17
N LEU A 171 -45.53 15.61 61.44
CA LEU A 171 -45.03 15.78 62.81
C LEU A 171 -45.70 16.97 63.51
N GLN A 172 -45.90 18.09 62.80
CA GLN A 172 -46.61 19.26 63.32
C GLN A 172 -48.10 19.00 63.60
N MET A 173 -48.75 18.14 62.80
CA MET A 173 -50.15 17.76 63.04
C MET A 173 -50.33 16.76 64.18
N LYS A 174 -49.27 16.09 64.64
CA LYS A 174 -49.36 15.14 65.74
C LYS A 174 -49.42 15.91 67.06
N THR A 175 -50.64 16.13 67.56
CA THR A 175 -50.88 16.59 68.93
C THR A 175 -50.16 15.65 69.91
N PRO A 176 -49.40 16.15 70.91
CA PRO A 176 -48.93 15.30 71.99
C PRO A 176 -50.15 14.69 72.68
N CYS A 177 -50.31 13.36 72.61
CA CYS A 177 -51.31 12.68 73.41
C CYS A 177 -51.03 13.00 74.87
N ALA A 178 -51.94 13.73 75.52
CA ALA A 178 -51.93 13.84 76.97
C ALA A 178 -52.02 12.42 77.52
N LEU A 179 -50.95 11.96 78.19
CA LEU A 179 -51.00 10.81 79.06
C LEU A 179 -52.16 11.05 80.03
N THR A 180 -53.29 10.41 79.78
CA THR A 180 -54.35 10.27 80.76
C THR A 180 -53.69 9.64 81.97
N LYS A 181 -53.60 10.41 83.05
CA LYS A 181 -53.22 9.91 84.37
C LYS A 181 -54.10 8.69 84.62
N VAL A 182 -53.50 7.52 84.61
CA VAL A 182 -54.06 6.36 85.30
C VAL A 182 -53.70 6.62 86.75
N ASP A 183 -54.65 7.19 87.51
CA ASP A 183 -54.51 7.32 88.96
C ASP A 183 -54.26 5.91 89.54
N MET A 184 -53.18 5.79 90.32
CA MET A 184 -52.94 4.65 91.21
C MET A 184 -53.76 4.79 92.48
#